data_AF-A0A2E7VU84-F1
#
_entry.id   AF-A0A2E7VU84-F1
#
_cell.length_a   1.000
_cell.length_b   1.000
_cell.length_c   1.000
_cell.angle_alpha   90.00
_cell.angle_beta   90.00
_cell.angle_gamma   90.00
#
_symmetry.space_group_name_H-M   'P 1'
#
loop_
_entity.id
_entity.type
_entity.pdbx_description
1 polymer ?
#
loop_
_entity_poly.entity_id
_entity_poly.type
_entity_poly.pdbx_seq_one_letter_code
_entity_poly.pdbx_strand_id
1 'polypeptide(L)'
;HNLQSISLRIGTVIKDNSPKNDIRHFATLLYHEDLVQLIDKSISATNIKSEIIYGVSNNTWRFWDINHAKNTIGYIPIKNTEDER
;
A
#
# COMPACT_ATOMS: atom_id res chain seq x y z
N HIS A 1 -20.64 0.43 21.63
CA HIS A 1 -19.86 -0.43 20.71
C HIS A 1 -18.93 0.46 19.90
N ASN A 2 -17.60 0.27 20.01
CA ASN A 2 -16.59 1.00 19.22
C ASN A 2 -15.85 0.00 18.32
N LEU A 3 -16.46 -0.36 17.19
CA LEU A 3 -15.79 -1.16 16.17
C LEU A 3 -14.85 -0.24 15.38
N GLN A 4 -13.58 -0.63 15.29
CA GLN A 4 -12.60 0.05 14.42
C GLN A 4 -12.51 -0.71 13.10
N SER A 5 -12.38 0.01 12.00
CA SER A 5 -12.25 -0.61 10.67
C SER A 5 -11.28 0.16 9.79
N ILE A 6 -10.49 -0.56 9.01
CA ILE A 6 -9.61 -0.02 7.98
C ILE A 6 -9.91 -0.75 6.68
N SER A 7 -10.33 0.00 5.66
CA SER A 7 -10.59 -0.52 4.32
C SER A 7 -9.37 -0.30 3.44
N LEU A 8 -8.66 -1.39 3.11
CA LEU A 8 -7.49 -1.34 2.25
C LEU A 8 -7.91 -1.40 0.77
N ARG A 9 -7.69 -0.33 0.03
CA ARG A 9 -7.84 -0.27 -1.43
C ARG A 9 -6.55 -0.75 -2.06
N ILE A 10 -6.42 -2.07 -2.20
CA ILE A 10 -5.25 -2.71 -2.79
C ILE A 10 -5.19 -2.40 -4.29
N GLY A 11 -4.04 -1.94 -4.77
CA GLY A 11 -3.75 -1.75 -6.19
C GLY A 11 -3.56 -3.09 -6.89
N THR A 12 -2.32 -3.49 -7.12
CA THR A 12 -1.97 -4.75 -7.81
C THR A 12 -1.07 -5.61 -6.93
N VAL A 13 -1.55 -6.80 -6.58
CA VAL A 13 -0.75 -7.85 -5.93
C VAL A 13 -0.82 -9.07 -6.84
N ILE A 14 0.33 -9.50 -7.36
CA ILE A 14 0.44 -10.59 -8.33
C ILE A 14 1.58 -11.51 -7.93
N LYS A 15 1.47 -12.79 -8.30
CA LYS A 15 2.43 -13.84 -7.95
C LYS A 15 3.88 -13.48 -8.29
N ASP A 16 4.09 -12.86 -9.45
CA ASP A 16 5.42 -12.54 -9.97
C ASP A 16 6.10 -11.40 -9.20
N ASN A 17 5.33 -10.64 -8.40
CA ASN A 17 5.82 -9.53 -7.57
C ASN A 17 6.72 -8.53 -8.34
N SER A 18 6.42 -8.31 -9.62
CA SER A 18 7.23 -7.48 -10.53
C SER A 18 6.34 -6.73 -11.52
N PRO A 19 6.67 -5.48 -11.90
CA PRO A 19 5.85 -4.69 -12.81
C PRO A 19 6.07 -5.02 -14.29
N LYS A 20 7.03 -5.88 -14.64
CA LYS A 20 7.52 -6.07 -16.01
C LYS A 20 6.49 -6.60 -17.01
N ASN A 21 5.42 -7.23 -16.52
CA ASN A 21 4.40 -7.85 -17.38
C ASN A 21 3.35 -6.86 -17.91
N ASP A 22 3.16 -5.69 -17.27
CA ASP A 22 2.19 -4.67 -17.69
C ASP A 22 2.65 -3.28 -17.22
N ILE A 23 2.69 -2.32 -18.14
CA ILE A 23 3.08 -0.93 -17.86
C ILE A 23 2.26 -0.31 -16.71
N ARG A 24 1.00 -0.71 -16.53
CA ARG A 24 0.14 -0.22 -15.44
C ARG A 24 0.66 -0.61 -14.07
N HIS A 25 1.36 -1.75 -13.96
CA HIS A 25 1.92 -2.20 -12.69
C HIS A 25 3.00 -1.25 -12.18
N PHE A 26 3.69 -0.51 -13.05
CA PHE A 26 4.62 0.54 -12.60
C PHE A 26 3.92 1.61 -11.75
N ALA A 27 2.62 1.83 -11.93
CA ALA A 27 1.86 2.75 -11.08
C ALA A 27 1.18 2.03 -9.90
N THR A 28 0.66 0.82 -10.10
CA THR A 28 -0.31 0.20 -9.18
C THR A 28 0.24 -0.94 -8.32
N LEU A 29 1.44 -1.44 -8.59
CA LEU A 29 2.00 -2.60 -7.87
C LEU A 29 2.17 -2.31 -6.38
N LEU A 30 1.78 -3.28 -5.57
CA LEU A 30 2.07 -3.37 -4.15
C LEU A 30 2.93 -4.61 -3.95
N TYR A 31 4.22 -4.39 -3.69
CA TYR A 31 5.15 -5.49 -3.43
C TYR A 31 4.74 -6.27 -2.18
N HIS A 32 4.99 -7.57 -2.15
CA HIS A 32 4.63 -8.43 -1.02
C HIS A 32 5.20 -7.94 0.32
N GLU A 33 6.42 -7.42 0.32
CA GLU A 33 7.08 -6.86 1.50
C GLU A 33 6.33 -5.63 2.04
N ASP A 34 5.89 -4.77 1.12
CA ASP A 34 5.10 -3.59 1.44
C ASP A 34 3.67 -3.95 1.86
N LEU A 35 3.10 -5.02 1.29
CA LEU A 35 1.80 -5.56 1.73
C LEU A 35 1.86 -6.06 3.18
N VAL A 36 2.92 -6.79 3.55
CA VAL A 36 3.11 -7.26 4.92
C VAL A 36 3.20 -6.08 5.88
N GLN A 37 3.98 -5.06 5.53
CA GLN A 37 4.07 -3.84 6.33
C GLN A 37 2.70 -3.14 6.45
N LEU A 38 1.96 -3.01 5.35
CA LEU A 38 0.64 -2.38 5.34
C LEU A 38 -0.34 -3.08 6.29
N ILE A 39 -0.38 -4.41 6.25
CA ILE A 39 -1.23 -5.22 7.12
C ILE A 39 -0.81 -5.08 8.58
N ASP A 40 0.49 -5.21 8.87
CA ASP A 40 1.04 -5.10 10.23
C ASP A 40 0.71 -3.75 10.88
N LYS A 41 0.90 -2.66 10.12
CA LYS A 41 0.55 -1.30 10.54
C LYS A 41 -0.94 -1.10 10.73
N SER A 42 -1.76 -1.71 9.87
CA SER A 42 -3.22 -1.63 9.97
C SER A 42 -3.74 -2.33 11.23
N ILE A 43 -3.19 -3.49 11.58
CA ILE A 43 -3.58 -4.25 12.79
C ILE A 43 -3.08 -3.56 14.06
N SER A 44 -1.89 -2.95 14.01
CA SER A 44 -1.28 -2.27 15.15
C SER A 44 -1.86 -0.88 15.41
N ALA A 45 -2.66 -0.34 14.49
CA ALA A 45 -3.19 1.01 14.61
C ALA A 45 -4.26 1.11 15.72
N THR A 46 -4.19 2.18 16.50
CA THR A 46 -5.11 2.46 17.60
C THR A 46 -5.84 3.78 17.38
N ASN A 47 -6.98 3.97 18.06
CA ASN A 47 -7.80 5.19 17.98
C ASN A 47 -8.31 5.48 16.56
N ILE A 48 -8.58 4.43 15.79
CA ILE A 48 -9.15 4.53 14.46
C ILE A 48 -10.66 4.37 14.52
N LYS A 49 -11.41 5.21 13.79
CA LYS A 49 -12.85 5.03 13.62
C LYS A 49 -13.11 4.15 12.39
N SER A 50 -13.01 4.75 11.22
CA SER A 50 -13.13 4.09 9.94
C SER A 50 -12.24 4.83 8.94
N GLU A 51 -11.25 4.13 8.40
CA GLU A 51 -10.24 4.72 7.52
C GLU A 51 -10.16 3.99 6.18
N ILE A 52 -9.82 4.73 5.14
CA ILE A 52 -9.59 4.20 3.80
C ILE A 52 -8.13 4.43 3.46
N ILE A 53 -7.39 3.35 3.24
CA ILE A 53 -5.96 3.39 2.91
C ILE A 53 -5.72 2.79 1.54
N TYR A 54 -4.97 3.47 0.68
CA TYR A 54 -4.51 2.92 -0.59
C TYR A 54 -3.29 2.03 -0.37
N GLY A 55 -3.38 0.78 -0.80
CA GLY A 55 -2.29 -0.19 -0.77
C GLY A 55 -1.53 -0.18 -2.09
N VAL A 56 -0.48 0.62 -2.15
CA VAL A 56 0.46 0.71 -3.27
C VAL A 56 1.86 0.96 -2.71
N SER A 57 2.88 0.40 -3.37
CA SER A 57 4.28 0.65 -3.00
C SER A 57 4.70 2.10 -3.31
N ASN A 58 5.95 2.47 -3.01
CA ASN A 58 6.48 3.81 -3.23
C ASN A 58 6.81 4.06 -4.72
N ASN A 59 5.94 3.59 -5.61
CA ASN A 59 6.12 3.64 -7.05
C ASN A 59 6.18 5.09 -7.52
N THR A 60 7.16 5.41 -8.37
CA THR A 60 7.31 6.75 -8.93
C THR A 60 6.07 7.19 -9.72
N TRP A 61 5.37 6.26 -10.38
CA TRP A 61 4.24 6.56 -11.27
C TRP A 61 2.88 6.43 -10.58
N ARG A 62 2.86 6.20 -9.26
CA ARG A 62 1.59 6.11 -8.53
C ARG A 62 0.81 7.40 -8.70
N PHE A 63 -0.51 7.25 -8.87
CA PHE A 63 -1.45 8.35 -8.91
C PHE A 63 -2.29 8.47 -7.62
N TRP A 64 -2.07 7.57 -6.65
CA TRP A 64 -2.65 7.65 -5.31
C TRP A 64 -1.66 8.28 -4.32
N ASP A 65 -2.16 9.18 -3.48
CA ASP A 65 -1.40 9.72 -2.36
C ASP A 65 -1.33 8.71 -1.20
N ILE A 66 -0.11 8.42 -0.76
CA ILE A 66 0.19 7.51 0.35
C ILE A 66 0.51 8.25 1.66
N ASN A 67 0.54 9.59 1.66
CA ASN A 67 0.77 10.39 2.86
C ASN A 67 -0.30 10.16 3.92
N HIS A 68 -1.55 9.93 3.51
CA HIS A 68 -2.62 9.57 4.45
C HIS A 68 -2.30 8.27 5.20
N ALA A 69 -1.83 7.24 4.49
CA ALA A 69 -1.43 5.98 5.09
C ALA A 69 -0.26 6.14 6.07
N LYS A 70 0.72 6.96 5.70
CA LYS A 70 1.84 7.31 6.57
C LYS A 70 1.39 8.01 7.85
N ASN A 71 0.51 9.00 7.74
CA ASN A 71 0.08 9.80 8.89
C ASN A 71 -0.89 9.03 9.81
N THR A 72 -1.73 8.17 9.24
CA THR A 72 -2.80 7.47 9.97
C THR A 72 -2.31 6.18 10.62
N ILE A 73 -1.52 5.37 9.89
CA ILE A 73 -1.08 4.05 10.37
C ILE A 73 0.45 3.89 10.38
N GLY A 74 1.22 4.90 9.95
CA GLY A 74 2.68 4.79 9.88
C GLY A 74 3.18 3.90 8.74
N TYR A 75 2.38 3.71 7.69
CA TYR A 75 2.77 2.94 6.51
C TYR A 75 3.76 3.73 5.65
N ILE A 76 4.96 3.16 5.43
CA ILE A 76 6.05 3.75 4.66
C ILE A 76 6.61 2.64 3.75
N PRO A 77 6.10 2.49 2.52
CA PRO A 77 6.55 1.45 1.61
C PRO A 77 8.02 1.65 1.22
N ILE A 78 8.74 0.55 1.09
CA ILE A 78 10.19 0.51 0.85
C ILE A 78 10.53 0.23 -0.62
N LYS A 79 9.65 -0.41 -1.39
CA LYS A 79 9.92 -0.76 -2.78
C LYS A 79 9.41 0.31 -3.74
N ASN A 80 10.10 0.45 -4.87
CA ASN A 80 9.71 1.29 -5.99
C ASN A 80 9.82 0.48 -7.29
N THR A 81 8.77 0.51 -8.11
CA THR A 81 8.77 -0.12 -9.44
C THR A 81 9.82 0.43 -10.39
N GLU A 82 10.25 1.69 -10.21
CA GLU A 82 11.29 2.30 -11.07
C GLU A 82 12.64 1.58 -10.96
N ASP A 83 12.90 0.89 -9.84
CA ASP A 83 14.13 0.10 -9.65
C ASP A 83 14.23 -1.11 -10.58
N GLU A 84 13.12 -1.47 -11.24
CA GLU A 84 13.00 -2.62 -12.16
C GLU A 84 12.79 -2.22 -13.63
N ARG A 85 12.84 -0.92 -13.95
CA ARG A 85 12.59 -0.40 -15.30
C ARG A 85 13.74 -0.62 -16.28
#